data_AF-A0A3L6G0F0-F1
#
_entry.id   AF-A0A3L6G0F0-F1
#
_cell.length_a   1.000
_cell.length_b   1.000
_cell.length_c   1.000
_cell.angle_alpha   90.00
_cell.angle_beta   90.00
_cell.angle_gamma   90.00
#
_symmetry.space_group_name_H-M   'P 1'
#
loop_
_entity.id
_entity.type
_entity.pdbx_description
1 polymer ?
#
loop_
_entity_poly.entity_id
_entity_poly.type
_entity_poly.pdbx_seq_one_letter_code
_entity_poly.pdbx_strand_id
1 'polypeptide(L)'
;MDSDANVQSVAHLLDRLVKDIVTESDQFSIEEFIPLLRERMNVLNPYVRQFLVGWITVLDSVPDIDMLGFLPDFLDAGLFNMLSDSSHEIRQQADAALSEFLQEIKNSPLTFVIIDEWVVTSICR
;
A
#
# COMPACT_ATOMS: atom_id res chain seq x y z
N MET A 1 -22.41 0.24 20.60
CA MET A 1 -20.98 0.44 20.31
C MET A 1 -20.43 -0.96 20.13
N ASP A 2 -20.50 -1.49 18.91
CA ASP A 2 -20.15 -2.90 18.61
C ASP A 2 -19.33 -2.99 17.30
N SER A 3 -18.78 -1.85 16.87
CA SER A 3 -18.00 -1.74 15.65
C SER A 3 -16.52 -2.08 15.90
N ASP A 4 -16.06 -2.03 17.15
CA ASP A 4 -14.65 -2.23 17.49
C ASP A 4 -14.26 -3.71 17.56
N ALA A 5 -15.16 -4.59 18.00
CA ALA A 5 -14.86 -6.01 18.17
C ALA A 5 -14.62 -6.74 16.83
N ASN A 6 -15.40 -6.39 15.80
CA ASN A 6 -15.27 -7.01 14.48
C ASN A 6 -14.05 -6.46 13.72
N VAL A 7 -13.76 -5.17 13.85
CA VAL A 7 -12.58 -4.53 13.23
C VAL A 7 -11.29 -5.03 13.89
N GLN A 8 -11.27 -5.20 15.21
CA GLN A 8 -10.15 -5.82 15.91
C GLN A 8 -9.93 -7.27 15.47
N SER A 9 -10.99 -8.05 15.29
CA SER A 9 -10.87 -9.44 14.85
C SER A 9 -10.32 -9.56 13.43
N VAL A 10 -10.73 -8.68 12.51
CA VAL A 10 -10.21 -8.65 11.14
C VAL A 10 -8.76 -8.16 11.10
N ALA A 11 -8.42 -7.11 11.87
CA ALA A 11 -7.05 -6.63 11.99
C ALA A 11 -6.11 -7.72 12.54
N HIS A 12 -6.58 -8.50 13.53
CA HIS A 12 -5.82 -9.64 14.05
C HIS A 12 -5.71 -10.80 13.05
N LEU A 13 -6.73 -11.05 12.24
CA LEU A 13 -6.66 -12.08 11.20
C LEU A 13 -5.71 -11.67 10.06
N LEU A 14 -5.73 -10.41 9.63
CA LEU A 14 -4.76 -9.87 8.68
C LEU A 14 -3.35 -9.88 9.27
N ASP A 15 -3.14 -9.38 10.48
CA ASP A 15 -1.85 -9.38 11.18
C ASP A 15 -1.29 -10.81 11.33
N ARG A 16 -2.16 -11.79 11.64
CA ARG A 16 -1.76 -13.20 11.69
C ARG A 16 -1.44 -13.79 10.32
N LEU A 17 -2.24 -13.52 9.29
CA LEU A 17 -1.94 -14.03 7.93
C LEU A 17 -0.68 -13.38 7.35
N VAL A 18 -0.44 -12.11 7.64
CA VAL A 18 0.77 -11.38 7.24
C VAL A 18 1.98 -11.94 7.97
N LYS A 19 1.88 -12.16 9.28
CA LYS A 19 2.94 -12.82 10.04
C LYS A 19 3.16 -14.24 9.57
N ASP A 20 2.13 -15.01 9.27
CA ASP A 20 2.27 -16.39 8.78
C ASP A 20 2.92 -16.40 7.37
N ILE A 21 2.59 -15.45 6.49
CA ILE A 21 3.26 -15.31 5.17
C ILE A 21 4.71 -14.85 5.30
N VAL A 22 4.99 -13.89 6.18
CA VAL A 22 6.32 -13.28 6.36
C VAL A 22 7.25 -14.15 7.22
N THR A 23 6.73 -14.97 8.13
CA THR A 23 7.54 -15.80 9.05
C THR A 23 7.60 -17.28 8.69
N GLU A 24 6.68 -17.83 7.87
CA GLU A 24 6.70 -19.25 7.49
C GLU A 24 7.14 -19.51 6.04
N SER A 25 7.37 -18.47 5.24
CA SER A 25 7.84 -18.62 3.85
C SER A 25 9.17 -17.90 3.63
N ASP A 26 10.27 -18.66 3.64
CA ASP A 26 11.59 -18.24 3.11
C ASP A 26 11.54 -17.89 1.59
N GLN A 27 10.35 -17.90 0.95
CA GLN A 27 10.13 -17.72 -0.48
C GLN A 27 9.18 -16.56 -0.82
N PHE A 28 8.70 -15.76 0.14
CA PHE A 28 7.84 -14.63 -0.20
C PHE A 28 8.65 -13.51 -0.85
N SER A 29 8.66 -13.49 -2.19
CA SER A 29 9.30 -12.44 -2.97
C SER A 29 8.36 -11.25 -3.10
N ILE A 30 8.64 -10.18 -2.35
CA ILE A 30 7.95 -8.90 -2.52
C ILE A 30 8.06 -8.41 -3.97
N GLU A 31 9.19 -8.65 -4.63
CA GLU A 31 9.42 -8.29 -6.03
C GLU A 31 8.45 -8.99 -6.99
N GLU A 32 8.01 -10.22 -6.68
CA GLU A 32 6.99 -10.93 -7.47
C GLU A 32 5.56 -10.52 -7.08
N PHE A 33 5.35 -10.07 -5.84
CA PHE A 33 4.02 -9.70 -5.35
C PHE A 33 3.57 -8.31 -5.78
N ILE A 34 4.47 -7.32 -5.78
CA ILE A 34 4.17 -5.92 -6.16
C ILE A 34 3.55 -5.83 -7.57
N PRO A 35 4.08 -6.51 -8.62
CA PRO A 35 3.46 -6.53 -9.94
C PRO A 35 2.01 -7.01 -9.94
N LEU A 36 1.68 -8.03 -9.14
CA LEU A 36 0.33 -8.59 -9.06
C LEU A 36 -0.67 -7.60 -8.47
N LEU A 37 -0.26 -6.82 -7.46
CA LEU A 37 -1.07 -5.74 -6.91
C LEU A 37 -1.26 -4.63 -7.95
N ARG A 38 -0.17 -4.23 -8.62
CA ARG A 38 -0.18 -3.19 -9.66
C ARG A 38 -1.17 -3.48 -10.78
N GLU A 39 -1.17 -4.71 -11.31
CA GLU A 39 -2.10 -5.14 -12.37
C GLU A 39 -3.58 -4.94 -12.00
N ARG A 40 -3.89 -4.99 -10.70
CA ARG A 40 -5.26 -4.91 -10.18
C ARG A 40 -5.67 -3.50 -9.78
N MET A 41 -4.76 -2.52 -9.75
CA MET A 41 -5.04 -1.14 -9.33
C MET A 41 -6.10 -0.42 -10.18
N ASN A 42 -6.20 -0.78 -11.47
CA ASN A 42 -7.20 -0.21 -12.38
C ASN A 42 -8.59 -0.85 -12.25
N VAL A 43 -8.74 -1.94 -11.48
CA VAL A 43 -10.02 -2.60 -11.28
C VAL A 43 -10.96 -1.68 -10.49
N LEU A 44 -12.18 -1.46 -11.01
CA LEU A 44 -13.17 -0.58 -10.38
C LEU A 44 -14.05 -1.28 -9.32
N ASN A 45 -13.86 -2.59 -9.12
CA ASN A 45 -14.61 -3.34 -8.12
C ASN A 45 -14.23 -2.84 -6.70
N PRO A 46 -15.19 -2.39 -5.89
CA PRO A 46 -14.91 -1.79 -4.59
C PRO A 46 -14.24 -2.75 -3.61
N TYR A 47 -14.59 -4.04 -3.65
CA TYR A 47 -13.95 -5.05 -2.78
C TYR A 47 -12.49 -5.27 -3.15
N VAL A 48 -12.17 -5.25 -4.46
CA VAL A 48 -10.78 -5.35 -4.94
C VAL A 48 -9.99 -4.12 -4.52
N ARG A 49 -10.58 -2.92 -4.65
CA ARG A 49 -9.93 -1.68 -4.24
C ARG A 49 -9.67 -1.60 -2.74
N GLN A 50 -10.65 -1.99 -1.92
CA GLN A 50 -10.48 -2.07 -0.47
C GLN A 50 -9.38 -3.07 -0.08
N PHE A 51 -9.34 -4.22 -0.74
CA PHE A 51 -8.25 -5.19 -0.58
C PHE A 51 -6.89 -4.58 -0.94
N LEU A 52 -6.78 -3.91 -2.09
CA LEU A 52 -5.52 -3.32 -2.56
C LEU A 52 -4.99 -2.25 -1.59
N VAL A 53 -5.84 -1.33 -1.14
CA VAL A 53 -5.43 -0.31 -0.16
C VAL A 53 -5.00 -0.98 1.16
N GLY A 54 -5.76 -1.97 1.63
CA GLY A 54 -5.41 -2.72 2.84
C GLY A 54 -4.05 -3.41 2.73
N TRP A 55 -3.72 -4.03 1.60
CA TRP A 55 -2.41 -4.63 1.37
C TRP A 55 -1.29 -3.62 1.26
N ILE A 56 -1.52 -2.47 0.62
CA ILE A 56 -0.52 -1.40 0.57
C ILE A 56 -0.17 -0.92 1.98
N THR A 57 -1.18 -0.64 2.83
CA THR A 57 -0.95 -0.24 4.23
C THR A 57 -0.25 -1.31 5.05
N VAL A 58 -0.60 -2.59 4.85
CA VAL A 58 0.07 -3.70 5.53
C VAL A 58 1.54 -3.77 5.12
N LEU A 59 1.84 -3.71 3.82
CA LEU A 59 3.21 -3.78 3.33
C LEU A 59 4.04 -2.59 3.85
N ASP A 60 3.44 -1.41 3.93
CA ASP A 60 4.07 -0.20 4.47
C ASP A 60 4.42 -0.33 5.96
N SER A 61 3.60 -1.06 6.71
CA SER A 61 3.87 -1.33 8.13
C SER A 61 5.03 -2.29 8.40
N VAL A 62 5.57 -2.95 7.37
CA VAL A 62 6.68 -3.92 7.50
C VAL A 62 8.03 -3.17 7.43
N PRO A 63 8.82 -3.13 8.52
CA PRO A 63 10.04 -2.30 8.58
C PRO A 63 11.15 -2.75 7.63
N ASP A 64 11.13 -4.00 7.18
CA ASP A 64 12.12 -4.56 6.25
C ASP A 64 11.74 -4.34 4.77
N ILE A 65 10.58 -3.75 4.48
CA ILE A 65 10.11 -3.45 3.13
C ILE A 65 10.20 -1.94 2.90
N ASP A 66 10.99 -1.53 1.90
CA ASP A 66 11.02 -0.14 1.45
C ASP A 66 9.83 0.14 0.50
N MET A 67 8.66 0.43 1.07
CA MET A 67 7.47 0.74 0.28
C MET A 67 7.54 2.07 -0.46
N LEU A 68 8.38 3.01 -0.01
CA LEU A 68 8.61 4.25 -0.74
C LEU A 68 9.24 4.00 -2.10
N GLY A 69 10.11 2.98 -2.22
CA GLY A 69 10.65 2.55 -3.52
C GLY A 69 9.58 2.10 -4.52
N PHE A 70 8.46 1.51 -4.06
CA PHE A 70 7.37 1.01 -4.90
C PHE A 70 6.20 1.99 -5.06
N LEU A 71 6.16 3.05 -4.27
CA LEU A 71 5.05 4.01 -4.26
C LEU A 71 4.74 4.63 -5.64
N PRO A 72 5.73 5.05 -6.47
CA PRO A 72 5.45 5.63 -7.80
C PRO A 72 4.63 4.70 -8.68
N ASP A 73 4.94 3.42 -8.61
CA ASP A 73 4.29 2.42 -9.41
C ASP A 73 2.82 2.21 -9.02
N PHE A 74 2.49 2.34 -7.73
CA PHE A 74 1.11 2.31 -7.26
C PHE A 74 0.34 3.58 -7.61
N LEU A 75 1.00 4.74 -7.53
CA LEU A 75 0.43 6.02 -7.96
C LEU A 75 0.08 5.99 -9.45
N ASP A 76 1.03 5.57 -10.30
CA ASP A 76 0.86 5.42 -11.74
C ASP A 76 -0.23 4.39 -12.10
N ALA A 77 -0.28 3.28 -11.36
CA ALA A 77 -1.25 2.22 -11.61
C ALA A 77 -2.68 2.55 -11.16
N GLY A 78 -2.87 3.64 -10.40
CA GLY A 78 -4.21 4.18 -10.12
C GLY A 78 -4.59 4.32 -8.65
N LEU A 79 -3.65 4.34 -7.71
CA LEU A 79 -3.96 4.58 -6.30
C LEU A 79 -4.69 5.92 -6.10
N PHE A 80 -4.32 6.98 -6.84
CA PHE A 80 -5.04 8.26 -6.81
C PHE A 80 -6.50 8.15 -7.25
N ASN A 81 -6.84 7.19 -8.11
CA ASN A 81 -8.22 6.97 -8.53
C ASN A 81 -9.10 6.46 -7.37
N MET A 82 -8.51 5.93 -6.31
CA MET A 82 -9.24 5.47 -5.12
C MET A 82 -9.64 6.64 -4.21
N LEU A 83 -8.95 7.79 -4.28
CA LEU A 83 -9.38 9.03 -3.61
C LEU A 83 -10.68 9.60 -4.18
N SER A 84 -11.01 9.27 -5.43
CA SER A 84 -12.26 9.66 -6.09
C SER A 84 -13.26 8.50 -6.20
N ASP A 85 -13.07 7.42 -5.43
CA ASP A 85 -13.96 6.26 -5.50
C ASP A 85 -15.39 6.61 -5.07
N SER A 86 -16.38 5.90 -5.60
CA SER A 86 -17.78 6.04 -5.17
C SER A 86 -17.99 5.67 -3.70
N SER A 87 -17.23 4.70 -3.19
CA SER A 87 -17.30 4.26 -1.79
C SER A 87 -16.56 5.23 -0.87
N HIS A 88 -17.27 5.77 0.12
CA HIS A 88 -16.67 6.65 1.13
C HIS A 88 -15.56 5.97 1.92
N GLU A 89 -15.73 4.69 2.24
CA GLU A 89 -14.75 3.92 3.02
C GLU A 89 -13.43 3.77 2.25
N ILE A 90 -13.50 3.47 0.95
CA ILE A 90 -12.30 3.32 0.10
C ILE A 90 -11.55 4.66 -0.01
N ARG A 91 -12.28 5.77 -0.17
CA ARG A 91 -11.68 7.10 -0.18
C ARG A 91 -10.94 7.39 1.12
N GLN A 92 -11.55 7.06 2.27
CA GLN A 92 -10.94 7.29 3.58
C GLN A 92 -9.69 6.43 3.78
N GLN A 93 -9.73 5.15 3.39
CA GLN A 93 -8.57 4.26 3.51
C GLN A 93 -7.42 4.72 2.61
N ALA A 94 -7.72 5.10 1.36
CA ALA A 94 -6.70 5.59 0.43
C ALA A 94 -6.08 6.91 0.91
N ASP A 95 -6.89 7.82 1.45
CA ASP A 95 -6.42 9.09 2.04
C ASP A 95 -5.51 8.87 3.25
N ALA A 96 -5.88 7.94 4.14
CA ALA A 96 -5.06 7.58 5.30
C ALA A 96 -3.71 7.01 4.87
N ALA A 97 -3.70 6.00 3.98
CA ALA A 97 -2.48 5.39 3.49
C ALA A 97 -1.55 6.40 2.80
N LEU A 98 -2.09 7.26 1.93
CA LEU A 98 -1.29 8.30 1.27
C LEU A 98 -0.79 9.36 2.26
N SER A 99 -1.55 9.67 3.30
CA SER A 99 -1.11 10.61 4.34
C SER A 99 0.07 10.07 5.15
N GLU A 100 0.08 8.77 5.44
CA GLU A 100 1.21 8.09 6.10
C GLU A 100 2.45 8.14 5.21
N PHE A 101 2.35 7.71 3.95
CA PHE A 101 3.45 7.84 2.99
C PHE A 101 4.00 9.27 2.88
N LEU A 102 3.12 10.27 2.82
CA LEU A 102 3.55 11.68 2.75
C LEU A 102 4.28 12.13 4.02
N GLN A 103 3.91 11.62 5.20
CA GLN A 103 4.64 11.88 6.44
C GLN A 103 6.00 11.20 6.42
N GLU A 104 6.07 9.95 5.96
CA GLU A 104 7.32 9.22 5.83
C GLU A 104 8.30 9.88 4.86
N ILE A 105 7.83 10.31 3.68
CA ILE A 105 8.63 11.05 2.71
C ILE A 105 9.21 12.33 3.34
N LYS A 106 8.40 13.06 4.12
CA LYS A 106 8.84 14.31 4.79
C LYS A 106 9.86 14.06 5.90
N ASN A 107 9.74 12.94 6.59
CA ASN A 107 10.59 12.59 7.73
C ASN A 107 11.82 11.78 7.31
N SER A 108 11.82 11.22 6.10
CA SER A 108 12.92 10.44 5.58
C SER A 108 14.12 11.35 5.29
N PRO A 109 15.32 11.07 5.85
CA PRO A 109 16.52 11.83 5.54
C PRO A 109 16.95 11.68 4.06
N LEU A 110 16.34 10.75 3.33
CA LEU A 110 16.60 10.45 1.93
C LEU A 110 15.59 11.11 0.98
N THR A 111 14.75 12.05 1.43
CA THR A 111 13.75 12.74 0.56
C THR A 111 14.36 13.22 -0.75
N PHE A 112 15.56 13.80 -0.71
CA PHE A 112 16.24 14.31 -1.91
C PHE A 112 16.66 13.17 -2.86
N VAL A 113 17.11 12.04 -2.33
CA VAL A 113 17.53 10.86 -3.11
C VAL A 113 16.32 10.17 -3.72
N ILE A 114 15.24 9.99 -2.94
CA ILE A 114 13.98 9.40 -3.42
C ILE A 114 13.39 10.25 -4.55
N ILE A 115 13.34 11.58 -4.38
CA ILE A 115 12.83 12.47 -5.42
C ILE A 115 13.72 12.44 -6.67
N ASP A 116 15.05 12.47 -6.52
CA ASP A 116 15.95 12.38 -7.67
C ASP A 116 15.81 11.03 -8.39
N GLU A 117 15.75 9.92 -7.67
CA GLU A 117 15.56 8.58 -8.24
C GLU A 117 14.21 8.45 -8.97
N TRP A 118 13.14 9.01 -8.41
CA TRP A 118 11.83 9.05 -9.06
C TRP A 118 11.82 9.95 -10.30
N VAL A 119 12.52 11.09 -10.26
CA VAL A 119 12.66 12.00 -11.41
C VAL A 119 13.48 11.33 -12.52
N VAL A 120 14.58 10.66 -12.18
CA VAL A 120 15.38 9.89 -13.15
C VAL A 120 14.53 8.77 -13.76
N THR A 121 13.82 7.99 -12.93
CA THR A 121 12.98 6.89 -13.41
C THR A 121 11.82 7.36 -14.30
N SER A 122 11.21 8.52 -13.99
CA SER A 122 10.14 9.10 -14.80
C SER A 122 10.63 9.71 -16.12
N ILE A 123 11.86 10.21 -16.19
CA ILE A 123 12.45 10.76 -17.43
C ILE A 123 13.00 9.65 -18.33
N CYS A 124 13.41 8.51 -17.75
CA CYS A 124 13.97 7.37 -18.47
C CYS A 124 12.92 6.37 -19.02
N ARG A 125 11.62 6.61 -18.83
CA ARG A 125 10.51 5.85 -19.44
C ARG A 125 9.88 6.62 -20.59
#